data_AF-A0A497M4H6-F1
#
_entry.id   AF-A0A497M4H6-F1
#
_cell.length_a   1.000
_cell.length_b   1.000
_cell.length_c   1.000
_cell.angle_alpha   90.00
_cell.angle_beta   90.00
_cell.angle_gamma   90.00
#
_symmetry.space_group_name_H-M   'P 1'
#
loop_
_entity.id
_entity.type
_entity.pdbx_description
1 polymer ?
#
loop_
_entity_poly.entity_id
_entity_poly.type
_entity_poly.pdbx_seq_one_letter_code
_entity_poly.pdbx_strand_id
1 'polypeptide(L)'
;MTDPELIAYLLVFALSVVWSGFSVNRKSILFSMLAGMSWWVLAISHLYGYATSTFLSFVWLYFGFGAVFWIYGFALTITSYLSGKESEVFELR
;
A
#
# COMPACT_ATOMS: atom_id res chain seq x y z
N MET A 1 -19.10 -5.46 -16.37
CA MET A 1 -17.65 -5.39 -16.63
C MET A 1 -17.40 -5.83 -18.05
N THR A 2 -16.74 -4.99 -18.83
CA THR A 2 -16.24 -5.35 -20.17
C THR A 2 -14.85 -5.99 -20.06
N ASP A 3 -14.45 -6.84 -21.03
CA ASP A 3 -13.14 -7.51 -21.03
C ASP A 3 -11.92 -6.60 -20.73
N PRO A 4 -11.81 -5.37 -21.28
CA PRO A 4 -10.69 -4.48 -20.95
C PRO A 4 -10.70 -3.99 -19.49
N GLU A 5 -11.87 -3.81 -18.87
CA GLU A 5 -11.98 -3.43 -17.46
C GLU A 5 -11.48 -4.56 -16.54
N LEU A 6 -11.75 -5.81 -16.91
CA LEU A 6 -11.28 -6.98 -16.16
C LEU A 6 -9.76 -7.10 -16.22
N ILE A 7 -9.15 -6.86 -17.38
CA ILE A 7 -7.69 -6.86 -17.56
C ILE A 7 -7.05 -5.74 -16.74
N ALA A 8 -7.60 -4.53 -16.81
CA ALA A 8 -7.10 -3.40 -16.02
C ALA A 8 -7.17 -3.69 -14.51
N TYR A 9 -8.26 -4.30 -14.05
CA TYR A 9 -8.43 -4.70 -12.67
C TYR A 9 -7.37 -5.74 -12.22
N LEU A 10 -7.16 -6.79 -13.02
CA LEU A 10 -6.13 -7.81 -12.76
C LEU A 10 -4.72 -7.21 -12.70
N LEU A 11 -4.44 -6.24 -13.58
CA LEU A 11 -3.18 -5.50 -13.58
C LEU A 11 -3.00 -4.72 -12.29
N VAL A 12 -4.00 -3.97 -11.84
CA VAL A 12 -3.93 -3.22 -10.57
C VAL A 12 -3.71 -4.17 -9.40
N PHE A 13 -4.41 -5.31 -9.35
CA PHE A 13 -4.20 -6.34 -8.34
C PHE A 13 -2.77 -6.88 -8.34
N ALA A 14 -2.24 -7.27 -9.50
CA ALA A 14 -0.87 -7.75 -9.62
C ALA A 14 0.15 -6.68 -9.18
N LEU A 15 -0.09 -5.43 -9.57
CA LEU A 15 0.75 -4.29 -9.22
C LEU A 15 0.75 -4.03 -7.70
N SER A 16 -0.41 -4.15 -7.05
CA SER A 16 -0.54 -4.08 -5.59
C SER A 16 0.33 -5.11 -4.88
N VAL A 17 0.30 -6.36 -5.35
CA VAL A 17 1.10 -7.45 -4.77
C VAL A 17 2.60 -7.19 -5.00
N VAL A 18 3.00 -6.76 -6.19
CA VAL A 18 4.40 -6.47 -6.53
C VAL A 18 4.95 -5.31 -5.68
N TRP A 19 4.20 -4.22 -5.57
CA TRP A 19 4.60 -3.07 -4.74
C TRP A 19 4.66 -3.41 -3.26
N SER A 20 3.72 -4.23 -2.77
CA SER A 20 3.76 -4.76 -1.42
C SER A 20 5.05 -5.57 -1.16
N GLY A 21 5.42 -6.45 -2.09
CA GLY A 21 6.66 -7.22 -2.00
C GLY A 21 7.91 -6.34 -2.01
N PHE A 22 7.97 -5.33 -2.89
CA PHE A 22 9.10 -4.40 -2.93
C PHE A 22 9.19 -3.50 -1.69
N SER A 23 8.06 -3.06 -1.16
CA SER A 23 7.98 -2.27 0.07
C SER A 23 8.65 -3.00 1.23
N VAL A 24 8.27 -4.26 1.47
CA VAL A 24 8.80 -5.06 2.57
C VAL A 24 10.27 -5.43 2.35
N ASN A 25 10.62 -5.93 1.16
CA ASN A 25 11.98 -6.42 0.89
C ASN A 25 13.02 -5.30 0.86
N ARG A 26 12.69 -4.14 0.27
CA ARG A 26 13.63 -3.02 0.16
C ARG A 26 13.47 -1.99 1.27
N LYS A 27 12.54 -2.20 2.21
CA LYS A 27 12.17 -1.22 3.26
C LYS A 27 11.98 0.19 2.67
N SER A 28 11.28 0.26 1.55
CA SER A 28 11.18 1.50 0.77
C SER A 28 9.86 2.22 1.05
N ILE A 29 9.98 3.48 1.47
CA ILE A 29 8.85 4.37 1.71
C ILE A 29 8.01 4.54 0.44
N LEU A 30 8.67 4.75 -0.71
CA LEU A 30 8.00 4.96 -1.99
C LEU A 30 7.15 3.74 -2.39
N PHE A 31 7.73 2.54 -2.32
CA PHE A 31 6.97 1.32 -2.64
C PHE A 31 5.86 1.04 -1.62
N SER A 32 6.02 1.46 -0.36
CA SER A 32 4.97 1.38 0.66
C SER A 32 3.78 2.26 0.31
N MET A 33 4.02 3.51 -0.10
CA MET A 33 2.97 4.44 -0.49
C MET A 33 2.23 3.96 -1.76
N LEU A 34 2.98 3.49 -2.76
CA LEU A 34 2.41 2.93 -3.99
C LEU A 34 1.55 1.69 -3.71
N ALA A 35 2.04 0.76 -2.88
CA ALA A 35 1.28 -0.39 -2.44
C ALA A 35 -0.01 0.04 -1.74
N GLY A 36 0.08 0.96 -0.78
CA GLY A 36 -1.06 1.51 -0.06
C GLY A 36 -2.13 2.11 -0.98
N MET A 37 -1.72 2.98 -1.89
CA MET A 37 -2.61 3.61 -2.89
C MET A 37 -3.31 2.57 -3.76
N SER A 38 -2.58 1.57 -4.26
CA SER A 38 -3.15 0.55 -5.15
C SER A 38 -4.19 -0.34 -4.47
N TRP A 39 -3.96 -0.73 -3.21
CA TRP A 39 -4.93 -1.49 -2.42
C TRP A 39 -6.20 -0.69 -2.16
N TRP A 40 -6.08 0.63 -1.94
CA TRP A 40 -7.24 1.51 -1.79
C TRP A 40 -8.01 1.70 -3.10
N VAL A 41 -7.32 1.83 -4.23
CA VAL A 41 -7.98 1.90 -5.55
C VAL A 41 -8.80 0.63 -5.78
N LEU A 42 -8.23 -0.56 -5.53
CA LEU A 42 -8.98 -1.82 -5.63
C LEU A 42 -10.18 -1.86 -4.68
N ALA A 43 -10.00 -1.41 -3.43
CA ALA A 43 -11.08 -1.40 -2.46
C ALA A 43 -12.25 -0.49 -2.91
N ILE A 44 -11.96 0.72 -3.40
CA ILE A 44 -12.97 1.65 -3.92
C ILE A 44 -13.69 1.03 -5.14
N SER A 45 -12.94 0.41 -6.06
CA SER A 45 -13.53 -0.26 -7.22
C SER A 45 -14.50 -1.37 -6.83
N HIS A 46 -14.21 -2.15 -5.79
CA HIS A 46 -15.16 -3.16 -5.30
C HIS A 46 -16.31 -2.56 -4.50
N LEU A 47 -16.08 -1.50 -3.74
CA LEU A 47 -17.13 -0.84 -2.97
C LEU A 47 -18.25 -0.35 -3.90
N TYR A 48 -17.88 0.22 -5.06
CA TYR A 48 -18.84 0.67 -6.06
C TYR A 48 -19.66 -0.48 -6.68
N GLY A 49 -19.07 -1.67 -6.80
CA GLY A 49 -19.73 -2.85 -7.38
C GLY A 49 -20.52 -3.72 -6.41
N TYR A 50 -20.17 -3.72 -5.11
CA TYR A 50 -20.63 -4.74 -4.16
C TYR A 50 -21.09 -4.17 -2.81
N ALA A 51 -21.44 -2.88 -2.73
CA ALA A 51 -21.82 -2.18 -1.49
C ALA A 51 -22.90 -2.90 -0.66
N THR A 52 -23.81 -3.66 -1.29
CA THR A 52 -24.93 -4.35 -0.64
C THR A 52 -24.78 -5.87 -0.60
N SER A 53 -23.62 -6.40 -1.00
CA SER A 53 -23.37 -7.83 -1.08
C SER A 53 -22.60 -8.36 0.14
N THR A 54 -22.72 -9.66 0.41
CA THR A 54 -21.87 -10.39 1.37
C THR A 54 -20.37 -10.29 1.05
N PHE A 55 -20.01 -9.93 -0.18
CA PHE A 55 -18.62 -9.65 -0.56
C PHE A 55 -18.05 -8.34 0.01
N LEU A 56 -18.87 -7.53 0.70
CA LEU A 56 -18.43 -6.29 1.35
C LEU A 56 -17.28 -6.53 2.36
N SER A 57 -17.25 -7.68 3.03
CA SER A 57 -16.15 -8.05 3.94
C SER A 57 -14.79 -8.12 3.24
N PHE A 58 -14.73 -8.59 1.99
CA PHE A 58 -13.50 -8.60 1.21
C PHE A 58 -13.04 -7.19 0.83
N VAL A 59 -13.97 -6.26 0.64
CA VAL A 59 -13.66 -4.86 0.37
C VAL A 59 -12.94 -4.22 1.55
N TRP A 60 -13.42 -4.49 2.77
CA TRP A 60 -12.76 -4.02 4.00
C TRP A 60 -11.37 -4.63 4.20
N LEU A 61 -11.15 -5.87 3.77
CA LEU A 61 -9.81 -6.47 3.78
C LEU A 61 -8.84 -5.71 2.87
N TYR A 62 -9.25 -5.31 1.66
CA TYR A 62 -8.41 -4.50 0.77
C TYR A 62 -8.08 -3.13 1.37
N PHE A 63 -9.05 -2.46 2.01
CA PHE A 63 -8.78 -1.24 2.77
C PHE A 63 -7.77 -1.47 3.89
N GLY A 64 -7.90 -2.59 4.62
CA GLY A 64 -6.98 -3.00 5.68
C GLY A 64 -5.55 -3.18 5.18
N PHE A 65 -5.36 -3.90 4.06
CA PHE A 65 -4.04 -4.03 3.44
C PHE A 65 -3.44 -2.68 3.08
N GLY A 66 -4.22 -1.79 2.46
CA GLY A 66 -3.73 -0.45 2.15
C GLY A 66 -3.33 0.33 3.41
N ALA A 67 -4.15 0.30 4.47
CA ALA A 67 -3.83 0.95 5.73
C ALA A 67 -2.52 0.43 6.36
N VAL A 68 -2.28 -0.89 6.31
CA VAL A 68 -1.02 -1.47 6.80
C VAL A 68 0.19 -0.90 6.06
N PHE A 69 0.12 -0.77 4.73
CA PHE A 69 1.23 -0.21 3.95
C PHE A 69 1.44 1.30 4.18
N TRP A 70 0.38 2.05 4.48
CA TRP A 70 0.53 3.45 4.90
C TRP A 70 1.23 3.54 6.26
N ILE A 71 0.76 2.78 7.26
CA ILE A 71 1.36 2.74 8.60
C ILE A 71 2.82 2.30 8.51
N TYR A 72 3.12 1.27 7.73
CA TYR A 72 4.48 0.78 7.51
C TYR A 72 5.38 1.84 6.87
N GLY A 73 4.88 2.56 5.86
CA GLY A 73 5.63 3.63 5.21
C GLY A 73 5.88 4.83 6.13
N PHE A 74 4.93 5.17 7.01
CA PHE A 74 5.14 6.18 8.04
C PHE A 74 6.18 5.74 9.08
N ALA A 75 6.11 4.49 9.53
CA ALA A 75 7.09 3.93 10.46
C ALA A 75 8.51 3.99 9.86
N LEU A 76 8.66 3.60 8.59
CA LEU A 76 9.94 3.70 7.87
C LEU A 76 10.46 5.14 7.79
N THR A 77 9.57 6.10 7.50
CA THR A 77 9.91 7.53 7.46
C THR A 77 10.44 8.02 8.82
N ILE A 78 9.73 7.69 9.91
CA ILE A 78 10.14 8.08 11.26
C ILE A 78 11.49 7.46 11.61
N THR A 79 11.68 6.16 11.34
CA THR A 79 12.96 5.50 11.65
C THR A 79 14.12 6.09 10.85
N SER A 80 13.90 6.43 9.58
CA SER A 80 14.94 7.03 8.72
C SER A 80 15.33 8.43 9.20
N TYR A 81 14.33 9.21 9.65
CA TYR A 81 14.58 10.54 10.22
C TYR A 81 15.37 10.47 11.54
N LEU A 82 14.99 9.56 12.43
CA LEU A 82 15.69 9.37 13.71
C LEU A 82 17.14 8.89 13.50
N SER A 83 17.38 7.95 12.58
CA SER A 83 18.73 7.48 12.29
C SER A 83 19.62 8.56 11.67
N GLY A 84 19.07 9.41 10.79
CA GLY A 84 19.83 10.53 10.22
C GLY A 84 20.25 11.56 11.26
N LYS A 85 19.39 11.81 12.26
CA LYS A 85 19.69 12.70 13.36
C LYS A 85 20.80 12.17 14.28
N GLU A 86 20.87 10.85 14.49
CA GLU A 86 21.96 10.25 15.28
C GLU A 86 23.32 10.34 14.58
N SER A 87 23.37 10.18 13.24
CA SER A 87 24.62 10.33 12.49
C SER A 87 25.17 11.76 12.53
N GLU A 88 24.32 12.79 12.41
CA GLU A 88 24.77 14.19 12.49
C GLU A 88 25.35 14.54 13.86
N VAL A 89 24.79 14.01 14.95
CA VAL A 89 25.28 14.26 16.31
C VAL A 89 26.64 13.57 16.56
N PHE A 90 26.88 12.43 15.92
CA PHE A 90 28.16 11.72 16.01
C PHE A 90 29.28 12.45 15.25
N GLU A 91 29.00 13.03 14.07
CA GLU A 91 29.99 13.81 13.31
C GLU A 91 30.41 15.12 13.99
N LEU A 92 29.59 15.63 14.92
CA LEU A 92 29.85 16.87 15.65
C LEU A 92 30.60 16.68 16.98
N ARG A 93 30.95 15.44 17.37
CA ARG A 93 31.73 15.12 18.58
C ARG A 93 33.16 14.73 18.25
#